data_AF-A0A2M6ZSM5-F1
#
_entry.id   AF-A0A2M6ZSM5-F1
#
_cell.length_a   1.000
_cell.length_b   1.000
_cell.length_c   1.000
_cell.angle_alpha   90.00
_cell.angle_beta   90.00
_cell.angle_gamma   90.00
#
_symmetry.space_group_name_H-M   'P 1'
#
loop_
_entity.id
_entity.type
_entity.pdbx_description
1 polymer ?
#
loop_
_entity_poly.entity_id
_entity_poly.type
_entity_poly.pdbx_seq_one_letter_code
_entity_poly.pdbx_strand_id
1 'polypeptide(L)' 'MNHEVISSVQDGIAMVTLNRPEAMNSMTVKLYDELHRV' A
#
# COMPACT_ATOMS: atom_id res chain seq x y z
N MET A 1 8.34 11.49 -3.56
CA MET A 1 8.51 10.05 -3.88
C MET A 1 7.11 9.46 -3.91
N ASN A 2 6.74 8.67 -4.92
CA ASN A 2 5.44 8.01 -4.94
C ASN A 2 5.50 6.74 -4.07
N HIS A 3 4.59 6.64 -3.10
CA HIS A 3 4.41 5.45 -2.25
C HIS A 3 3.58 4.40 -2.98
N GLU A 4 3.97 3.14 -2.87
CA GLU A 4 3.28 1.99 -3.46
C GLU A 4 2.18 1.45 -2.53
N VAL A 5 2.18 1.87 -1.25
CA VAL A 5 1.14 1.60 -0.26
C VAL A 5 0.68 2.91 0.39
N ILE A 6 -0.64 3.09 0.53
CA ILE A 6 -1.26 4.20 1.26
C ILE A 6 -2.08 3.60 2.41
N SER A 7 -1.88 4.08 3.64
CA SER A 7 -2.61 3.62 4.81
C SER A 7 -3.35 4.75 5.52
N SER A 8 -4.55 4.48 6.01
CA SER A 8 -5.29 5.36 6.92
C SER A 8 -6.04 4.52 7.97
N VAL A 9 -6.39 5.13 9.10
CA VAL A 9 -7.26 4.52 10.10
C VAL A 9 -8.55 5.32 10.16
N GLN A 10 -9.69 4.66 9.97
CA GLN A 10 -11.01 5.26 10.05
C GLN A 10 -11.92 4.37 10.89
N ASP A 11 -12.56 4.93 11.92
CA ASP A 11 -13.48 4.22 12.82
C ASP A 11 -12.87 2.94 13.44
N GLY A 12 -11.57 2.98 13.75
CA GLY A 12 -10.82 1.85 14.30
C GLY A 12 -10.43 0.79 13.27
N ILE A 13 -10.72 1.00 11.99
CA ILE A 13 -10.38 0.09 10.89
C ILE A 13 -9.19 0.68 10.11
N ALA A 14 -8.13 -0.12 9.97
CA ALA A 14 -7.01 0.22 9.09
C ALA A 14 -7.40 -0.06 7.63
N MET A 15 -7.41 0.97 6.81
CA MET A 15 -7.56 0.89 5.36
C MET A 15 -6.17 0.94 4.72
N VAL A 16 -5.84 -0.09 3.95
CA VAL A 16 -4.55 -0.18 3.25
C VAL A 16 -4.80 -0.32 1.75
N THR A 17 -4.36 0.68 1.00
CA THR A 17 -4.55 0.78 -0.45
C THR A 17 -3.24 0.50 -1.16
N LEU A 18 -3.23 -0.51 -2.03
CA LEU A 18 -2.15 -0.74 -2.97
C LEU A 18 -2.23 0.31 -4.08
N ASN A 19 -1.15 1.08 -4.27
CA ASN A 19 -1.11 2.26 -5.11
C ASN A 19 -0.14 2.07 -6.30
N ARG A 20 -0.36 1.03 -7.09
CA ARG A 20 0.36 0.76 -8.35
C ARG A 20 -0.63 0.43 -9.49
N PRO A 21 -1.60 1.33 -9.78
CA PRO A 21 -2.68 1.05 -10.73
C PRO A 21 -2.16 0.73 -12.15
N GLU A 22 -1.12 1.40 -12.60
CA GLU A 22 -0.49 1.18 -13.92
C GLU A 22 0.05 -0.24 -14.12
N ALA A 23 0.28 -0.96 -13.03
CA ALA A 23 0.78 -2.34 -13.02
C ALA A 23 -0.24 -3.31 -12.41
N MET A 24 -1.53 -2.94 -12.40
CA MET A 24 -2.63 -3.71 -11.82
C MET A 24 -2.36 -4.14 -10.36
N ASN A 25 -1.67 -3.29 -9.59
CA ASN A 25 -1.24 -3.58 -8.22
C ASN A 25 -0.43 -4.88 -8.09
N SER A 26 0.31 -5.27 -9.13
CA SER A 26 1.22 -6.41 -9.09
C SER A 26 2.18 -6.32 -7.89
N MET A 27 2.48 -7.46 -7.28
CA MET A 27 3.37 -7.51 -6.13
C MET A 27 4.82 -7.30 -6.56
N THR A 28 5.53 -6.43 -5.84
CA THR A 28 6.98 -6.22 -5.94
C THR A 28 7.61 -6.35 -4.56
N VAL A 29 8.94 -6.52 -4.50
CA VAL A 29 9.66 -6.52 -3.22
C VAL A 29 9.47 -5.19 -2.47
N LYS A 30 9.51 -4.07 -3.18
CA LYS A 30 9.30 -2.74 -2.58
C LYS A 30 7.89 -2.58 -2.00
N LEU A 31 6.84 -2.92 -2.75
CA LEU A 31 5.46 -2.85 -2.26
C LEU A 31 5.29 -3.77 -1.05
N TYR A 32 5.86 -4.98 -1.10
CA TYR A 32 5.84 -5.91 0.02
C TYR A 32 6.52 -5.33 1.27
N ASP A 33 7.70 -4.71 1.11
CA ASP A 33 8.43 -4.06 2.20
C ASP A 33 7.67 -2.86 2.77
N GLU A 34 7.00 -2.07 1.92
CA GLU A 34 6.15 -0.96 2.37
C GLU A 34 4.92 -1.47 3.13
N LEU A 35 4.29 -2.54 2.65
CA LEU A 35 3.12 -3.15 3.30
C LEU A 35 3.45 -3.69 4.70
N HIS A 36 4.65 -4.26 4.90
CA HIS A 36 5.08 -4.77 6.22
C HIS A 36 5.36 -3.69 7.25
N ARG A 37 5.38 -2.41 6.85
CA ARG A 37 5.64 -1.26 7.72
C ARG A 37 4.36 -0.52 8.11
N VAL A 38 3.21 -0.91 7.55
CA VAL A 38 1.88 -0.44 7.93
C VAL A 38 1.43 -1.16 9.19
#